data_AF-K1SH23-F1
#
_entry.id   AF-K1SH23-F1
#
_cell.length_a   1.000
_cell.length_b   1.000
_cell.length_c   1.000
_cell.angle_alpha   90.00
_cell.angle_beta   90.00
_cell.angle_gamma   90.00
#
_symmetry.space_group_name_H-M   'P 1'
#
loop_
_entity.id
_entity.type
_entity.pdbx_description
1 polymer ?
#
loop_
_entity_poly.entity_id
_entity_poly.type
_entity_poly.pdbx_seq_one_letter_code
_entity_poly.pdbx_strand_id
1 'polypeptide(L)'
;MRYMDVINYPSEYAQLPVSYSNADGLIFAGGFYLVFAFTVFVSLFVGTEYSDGTMRNKLIAGHSRFHIYLSKLIVCAAANVLFHLLYIITALLLGFLLIHGVTYSFGILLQYTLLGVCVTLAFSAVFVCLSMCITNKAAGAVIGLLLTIILLMATMTISTRLSAPEYTEAYSYTDEVSGKLITVDRERNRQYLTGTKRKIYTFLY
;
A
#
# COMPACT_ATOMS: atom_id res chain seq x y z
N MET A 1 15.41 -16.45 -3.68
CA MET A 1 16.18 -16.54 -4.94
C MET A 1 17.13 -15.36 -5.13
N ARG A 2 16.67 -14.10 -5.04
CA ARG A 2 17.50 -12.90 -5.27
C ARG A 2 18.78 -12.75 -4.41
N TYR A 3 18.76 -13.11 -3.13
CA TYR A 3 19.96 -13.01 -2.27
C TYR A 3 21.10 -13.93 -2.73
N MET A 4 20.77 -15.17 -3.14
CA MET A 4 21.77 -16.12 -3.64
C MET A 4 22.32 -15.70 -5.01
N ASP A 5 21.49 -15.11 -5.88
CA ASP A 5 21.96 -14.55 -7.15
C ASP A 5 22.93 -13.37 -6.96
N VAL A 6 22.65 -12.48 -6.00
CA VAL A 6 23.52 -11.33 -5.71
C VAL A 6 24.90 -11.77 -5.23
N ILE A 7 24.98 -12.86 -4.46
CA ILE A 7 26.25 -13.46 -4.04
C ILE A 7 27.01 -14.08 -5.23
N ASN A 8 26.29 -14.70 -6.16
CA ASN A 8 26.89 -15.42 -7.28
C ASN A 8 27.33 -14.49 -8.43
N TYR A 9 26.68 -13.33 -8.62
CA TYR A 9 26.95 -12.41 -9.73
C TYR A 9 27.25 -10.96 -9.28
N PRO A 10 28.20 -10.73 -8.36
CA PRO A 10 28.39 -9.43 -7.72
C PRO A 10 28.73 -8.29 -8.71
N SER A 11 29.40 -8.58 -9.82
CA SER A 11 29.76 -7.60 -10.86
C SER A 11 28.58 -7.10 -11.69
N GLU A 12 27.54 -7.93 -11.89
CA GLU A 12 26.31 -7.51 -12.58
C GLU A 12 25.44 -6.64 -11.67
N TYR A 13 25.32 -7.01 -10.40
CA TYR A 13 24.55 -6.23 -9.43
C TYR A 13 25.21 -4.91 -9.02
N ALA A 14 26.53 -4.79 -9.15
CA ALA A 14 27.24 -3.53 -8.92
C ALA A 14 26.89 -2.43 -9.94
N GLN A 15 26.39 -2.79 -11.13
CA GLN A 15 25.96 -1.84 -12.16
C GLN A 15 24.50 -1.41 -12.00
N LEU A 16 23.73 -2.08 -11.13
CA LEU A 16 22.33 -1.75 -10.90
C LEU A 16 22.20 -0.57 -9.92
N PRO A 17 21.13 0.24 -10.04
CA PRO A 17 20.85 1.33 -9.12
C PRO A 17 20.83 0.87 -7.66
N VAL A 18 21.21 1.76 -6.73
CA VAL A 18 21.29 1.46 -5.28
C VAL A 18 19.98 0.91 -4.71
N SER A 19 18.84 1.24 -5.32
CA SER A 19 17.52 0.68 -5.01
C SER A 19 17.42 -0.84 -5.16
N TYR A 20 18.36 -1.48 -5.87
CA TYR A 20 18.41 -2.93 -6.03
C TYR A 20 19.18 -3.64 -4.91
N SER A 21 19.89 -2.90 -4.07
CA SER A 21 20.73 -3.43 -2.98
C SER A 21 20.30 -2.91 -1.59
N ASN A 22 19.19 -2.19 -1.48
CA ASN A 22 18.73 -1.60 -0.23
C ASN A 22 17.34 -2.12 0.21
N ALA A 23 17.03 -1.94 1.49
CA ALA A 23 15.75 -2.36 2.08
C ALA A 23 14.65 -1.28 1.97
N ASP A 24 14.95 -0.13 1.38
CA ASP A 24 14.08 1.06 1.33
C ASP A 24 12.72 0.75 0.69
N GLY A 25 12.73 0.06 -0.44
CA GLY A 25 11.51 -0.38 -1.12
C GLY A 25 10.72 -1.39 -0.30
N LEU A 26 11.40 -2.31 0.40
CA LEU A 26 10.74 -3.27 1.28
C LEU A 26 10.00 -2.52 2.38
N ILE A 27 10.67 -1.60 3.10
CA ILE A 27 10.10 -0.89 4.26
C ILE A 27 8.88 -0.06 3.88
N PHE A 28 8.92 0.70 2.78
CA PHE A 28 7.82 1.64 2.48
C PHE A 28 6.81 1.09 1.49
N ALA A 29 7.25 0.37 0.45
CA ALA A 29 6.29 -0.24 -0.48
C ALA A 29 5.61 -1.46 0.16
N GLY A 30 6.35 -2.26 0.92
CA GLY A 30 5.79 -3.39 1.66
C GLY A 30 4.80 -2.96 2.75
N GLY A 31 5.05 -1.81 3.39
CA GLY A 31 4.16 -1.23 4.40
C GLY A 31 2.75 -0.94 3.89
N PHE A 32 2.56 -0.67 2.59
CA PHE A 32 1.23 -0.50 2.01
C PHE A 32 0.37 -1.75 2.15
N TYR A 33 0.95 -2.95 2.08
CA TYR A 33 0.19 -4.20 2.19
C TYR A 33 -0.32 -4.48 3.62
N LEU A 34 0.14 -3.74 4.63
CA LEU A 34 -0.40 -3.85 5.99
C LEU A 34 -1.87 -3.41 6.07
N VAL A 35 -2.35 -2.61 5.11
CA VAL A 35 -3.76 -2.21 5.05
C VAL A 35 -4.71 -3.40 5.02
N PHE A 36 -4.29 -4.53 4.43
CA PHE A 36 -5.04 -5.79 4.43
C PHE A 36 -5.13 -6.41 5.83
N ALA A 37 -4.03 -6.38 6.59
CA ALA A 37 -4.04 -6.84 7.97
C ALA A 37 -4.90 -5.91 8.86
N PHE A 38 -4.80 -4.59 8.65
CA PHE A 38 -5.60 -3.60 9.38
C PHE A 38 -7.09 -3.80 9.18
N THR A 39 -7.55 -4.00 7.93
CA THR A 39 -8.98 -4.23 7.68
C THR A 39 -9.48 -5.49 8.37
N VAL A 40 -8.73 -6.60 8.32
CA VAL A 40 -9.15 -7.85 8.97
C VAL A 40 -9.19 -7.68 10.48
N PHE A 41 -8.13 -7.11 11.07
CA PHE A 41 -8.07 -6.86 12.51
C PHE A 41 -9.24 -6.00 12.98
N VAL A 42 -9.47 -4.86 12.31
CA VAL A 42 -10.55 -3.93 12.68
C VAL A 42 -11.92 -4.58 12.53
N SER A 43 -12.20 -5.27 11.42
CA SER A 43 -13.49 -5.93 11.19
C SER A 43 -13.77 -7.03 12.22
N LEU A 44 -12.75 -7.79 12.64
CA LEU A 44 -12.91 -8.79 13.69
C LEU A 44 -13.09 -8.14 15.06
N PHE A 45 -12.24 -7.19 15.44
CA PHE A 45 -12.27 -6.55 16.76
C PHE A 45 -13.52 -5.70 17.01
N VAL A 46 -14.02 -5.03 15.96
CA VAL A 46 -15.24 -4.23 16.05
C VAL A 46 -16.48 -5.12 15.85
N GLY A 47 -16.43 -6.07 14.92
CA GLY A 47 -17.54 -6.98 14.63
C GLY A 47 -17.86 -7.98 15.73
N THR A 48 -16.92 -8.32 16.62
CA THR A 48 -17.22 -9.13 17.83
C THR A 48 -18.26 -8.45 18.70
N GLU A 49 -18.29 -7.12 18.76
CA GLU A 49 -19.25 -6.44 19.63
C GLU A 49 -20.70 -6.57 19.14
N TYR A 50 -20.89 -6.71 17.83
CA TYR A 50 -22.19 -7.03 17.26
C TYR A 50 -22.54 -8.49 17.44
N SER A 51 -21.59 -9.38 17.19
CA SER A 51 -21.76 -10.83 17.33
C SER A 51 -22.13 -11.24 18.75
N ASP A 52 -21.54 -10.59 19.75
CA ASP A 52 -21.72 -10.94 21.17
C ASP A 52 -22.84 -10.12 21.84
N GLY A 53 -23.52 -9.24 21.08
CA GLY A 53 -24.57 -8.37 21.59
C GLY A 53 -24.09 -7.25 22.51
N THR A 54 -22.78 -7.07 22.68
CA THR A 54 -22.21 -6.04 23.57
C THR A 54 -22.48 -4.62 23.07
N MET A 55 -22.65 -4.43 21.76
CA MET A 55 -23.14 -3.16 21.19
C MET A 55 -24.49 -2.73 21.78
N ARG A 56 -25.43 -3.68 21.92
CA ARG A 56 -26.75 -3.41 22.52
C ARG A 56 -26.62 -3.08 24.01
N ASN A 57 -25.75 -3.79 24.73
CA ASN A 57 -25.54 -3.55 26.16
C ASN A 57 -24.98 -2.13 26.41
N LYS A 58 -24.05 -1.65 25.59
CA LYS A 58 -23.51 -0.28 25.71
C LYS A 58 -24.55 0.80 25.41
N LEU A 59 -25.42 0.57 24.44
CA LEU A 59 -26.53 1.48 24.13
C LEU A 59 -27.56 1.53 25.27
N ILE A 60 -27.89 0.37 25.85
CA ILE A 60 -28.79 0.29 27.02
C ILE A 60 -28.17 1.00 28.24
N ALA A 61 -26.85 0.89 28.43
CA ALA A 61 -26.12 1.62 29.47
C ALA A 61 -26.02 3.14 29.23
N GLY A 62 -26.59 3.66 28.12
CA GLY A 62 -26.68 5.09 27.84
C GLY A 62 -25.56 5.65 26.94
N HIS A 63 -24.65 4.82 26.44
CA HIS A 63 -23.60 5.31 25.53
C HIS A 63 -24.14 5.48 24.11
N SER A 64 -23.88 6.65 23.51
CA SER A 64 -24.23 6.90 22.10
C SER A 64 -23.32 6.12 21.15
N ARG A 65 -23.81 5.83 19.94
CA ARG A 65 -23.02 5.17 18.88
C ARG A 65 -21.75 5.96 18.51
N PHE A 66 -21.79 7.28 18.61
CA PHE A 66 -20.64 8.14 18.36
C PHE A 66 -19.53 7.95 19.40
N HIS A 67 -19.87 7.86 20.69
CA HIS A 67 -18.88 7.58 21.74
C HIS A 67 -18.25 6.20 21.56
N ILE A 68 -19.05 5.20 21.16
CA ILE A 68 -18.56 3.85 20.86
C ILE A 68 -17.60 3.90 19.66
N TYR A 69 -17.96 4.62 18.59
CA TYR A 69 -17.09 4.81 17.43
C TYR A 69 -15.76 5.45 17.81
N LEU A 70 -15.76 6.56 18.55
CA LEU A 70 -14.53 7.27 18.92
C LEU A 70 -13.62 6.41 19.80
N SER A 71 -14.20 5.69 20.77
CA SER A 71 -13.45 4.74 21.60
C SER A 71 -12.80 3.64 20.75
N LYS A 72 -13.54 3.05 19.80
CA LYS A 72 -13.01 2.03 18.91
C LYS A 72 -11.97 2.57 17.95
N LEU A 73 -12.17 3.80 17.45
CA LEU A 73 -11.20 4.46 16.60
C LEU A 73 -9.85 4.59 17.31
N ILE A 74 -9.83 5.06 18.56
CA ILE A 74 -8.58 5.21 19.34
C ILE A 74 -7.88 3.86 19.50
N VAL A 75 -8.61 2.82 19.93
CA VAL A 75 -8.02 1.49 20.16
C VAL A 75 -7.51 0.86 18.87
N CYS A 76 -8.31 0.88 17.80
CA CYS A 76 -7.93 0.33 16.50
C CYS A 76 -6.77 1.11 15.88
N ALA A 77 -6.80 2.44 15.95
CA ALA A 77 -5.73 3.29 15.47
C ALA A 77 -4.41 3.01 16.19
N ALA A 78 -4.44 2.92 17.52
CA ALA A 78 -3.24 2.59 18.31
C ALA A 78 -2.67 1.22 17.94
N ALA A 79 -3.54 0.20 17.79
CA ALA A 79 -3.13 -1.14 17.38
C ALA A 79 -2.52 -1.16 15.97
N ASN A 80 -3.15 -0.51 15.00
CA ASN A 80 -2.64 -0.46 13.63
C ASN A 80 -1.33 0.34 13.52
N VAL A 81 -1.19 1.43 14.26
CA VAL A 81 0.08 2.17 14.35
C VAL A 81 1.17 1.28 14.96
N LEU A 82 0.86 0.52 16.01
CA LEU A 82 1.81 -0.44 16.59
C LEU A 82 2.23 -1.51 15.57
N PHE A 83 1.29 -2.09 14.82
CA PHE A 83 1.61 -3.02 13.74
C PHE A 83 2.52 -2.39 12.68
N HIS A 84 2.25 -1.15 12.29
CA HIS A 84 3.08 -0.42 11.34
C HIS A 84 4.51 -0.19 11.85
N LEU A 85 4.66 0.22 13.11
CA LEU A 85 5.97 0.46 13.71
C LEU A 85 6.76 -0.85 13.91
N LEU A 86 6.10 -1.92 14.38
CA LEU A 86 6.71 -3.25 14.48
C LEU A 86 7.17 -3.76 13.13
N TYR A 87 6.36 -3.55 12.09
CA TYR A 87 6.75 -3.86 10.72
C TYR A 87 7.98 -3.08 10.26
N ILE A 88 8.05 -1.76 10.51
CA ILE A 88 9.24 -0.96 10.15
C ILE A 88 10.48 -1.47 10.89
N ILE A 89 10.38 -1.73 12.21
CA ILE A 89 11.49 -2.24 13.01
C ILE A 89 11.97 -3.59 12.47
N THR A 90 11.04 -4.52 12.21
CA THR A 90 11.40 -5.84 11.66
C THR A 90 12.00 -5.74 10.26
N ALA A 91 11.45 -4.89 9.39
CA ALA A 91 11.98 -4.66 8.05
C ALA A 91 13.37 -4.02 8.08
N LEU A 92 13.64 -3.13 9.04
CA LEU A 92 14.98 -2.56 9.27
C LEU A 92 15.96 -3.64 9.75
N LEU A 93 15.60 -4.43 10.76
CA LEU A 93 16.46 -5.50 11.28
C LEU A 93 16.80 -6.54 10.21
N LEU A 94 15.80 -7.01 9.47
CA LEU A 94 16.00 -7.94 8.35
C LEU A 94 16.73 -7.27 7.18
N GLY A 95 16.49 -5.98 6.94
CA GLY A 95 17.18 -5.18 5.94
C GLY A 95 18.67 -5.04 6.21
N PHE A 96 19.08 -4.89 7.47
CA PHE A 96 20.49 -4.89 7.86
C PHE A 96 21.11 -6.30 7.87
N LEU A 97 20.33 -7.34 8.21
CA LEU A 97 20.84 -8.72 8.29
C LEU A 97 21.00 -9.38 6.91
N LEU A 98 20.05 -9.15 6.00
CA LEU A 98 19.95 -9.86 4.72
C LEU A 98 20.37 -9.01 3.51
N ILE A 99 20.39 -7.69 3.65
CA ILE A 99 20.64 -6.72 2.57
C ILE A 99 21.67 -5.70 3.08
N HIS A 100 22.24 -4.83 2.23
CA HIS A 100 23.19 -3.78 2.64
C HIS A 100 22.55 -2.65 3.47
N GLY A 101 21.45 -2.91 4.19
CA GLY A 101 20.75 -1.94 5.02
C GLY A 101 19.87 -0.96 4.25
N VAL A 102 19.80 0.27 4.76
CA VAL A 102 18.95 1.37 4.27
C VAL A 102 19.83 2.45 3.65
N THR A 103 19.40 3.03 2.53
CA THR A 103 20.13 4.13 1.86
C THR A 103 19.59 5.49 2.23
N TYR A 104 18.30 5.59 2.57
CA TYR A 104 17.71 6.85 2.99
C TYR A 104 18.36 7.42 4.25
N SER A 105 18.50 8.75 4.26
CA SER A 105 18.89 9.48 5.46
C SER A 105 17.81 9.38 6.54
N PHE A 106 18.21 9.55 7.80
CA PHE A 106 17.29 9.48 8.95
C PHE A 106 16.11 10.46 8.81
N GLY A 107 16.34 11.66 8.28
CA GLY A 107 15.29 12.66 8.07
C GLY A 107 14.23 12.20 7.08
N ILE A 108 14.63 11.56 5.98
CA ILE A 108 13.70 10.99 5.00
C ILE A 108 12.94 9.83 5.63
N LEU A 109 13.63 8.91 6.32
CA LEU A 109 13.00 7.78 7.00
C LEU A 109 11.89 8.25 7.94
N LEU A 110 12.18 9.26 8.77
CA LEU A 110 11.21 9.84 9.71
C LEU A 110 10.00 10.46 8.99
N GLN A 111 10.22 11.20 7.90
CA GLN A 111 9.13 11.80 7.13
C GLN A 111 8.19 10.73 6.55
N TYR A 112 8.74 9.67 5.95
CA TYR A 112 7.94 8.58 5.40
C TYR A 112 7.23 7.78 6.49
N THR A 113 7.86 7.57 7.66
CA THR A 113 7.20 6.93 8.81
C THR A 113 6.03 7.78 9.31
N LEU A 114 6.19 9.10 9.46
CA LEU A 114 5.11 10.00 9.87
C LEU A 114 3.96 9.99 8.87
N LEU A 115 4.26 10.03 7.57
CA LEU A 115 3.26 9.91 6.52
C LEU A 115 2.53 8.55 6.61
N GLY A 116 3.26 7.46 6.81
CA GLY A 116 2.71 6.12 7.00
C GLY A 116 1.78 6.01 8.21
N VAL A 117 2.12 6.68 9.32
CA VAL A 117 1.24 6.79 10.50
C VAL A 117 -0.03 7.56 10.16
N CYS A 118 0.05 8.71 9.50
CA CYS A 118 -1.14 9.48 9.08
C CYS A 118 -2.07 8.64 8.19
N VAL A 119 -1.50 7.91 7.23
CA VAL A 119 -2.26 7.00 6.35
C VAL A 119 -2.91 5.87 7.16
N THR A 120 -2.17 5.28 8.11
CA THR A 120 -2.68 4.23 9.00
C THR A 120 -3.86 4.71 9.85
N LEU A 121 -3.80 5.94 10.37
CA LEU A 121 -4.89 6.56 11.11
C LEU A 121 -6.13 6.77 10.23
N ALA A 122 -5.94 7.26 8.99
CA ALA A 122 -7.02 7.46 8.04
C ALA A 122 -7.73 6.14 7.69
N PHE A 123 -6.97 5.09 7.36
CA PHE A 123 -7.54 3.76 7.10
C PHE A 123 -8.22 3.17 8.32
N SER A 124 -7.68 3.38 9.53
CA SER A 124 -8.33 2.93 10.77
C SER A 124 -9.71 3.57 10.94
N ALA A 125 -9.85 4.87 10.65
CA ALA A 125 -11.14 5.56 10.68
C ALA A 125 -12.14 4.98 9.68
N VAL A 126 -11.70 4.77 8.44
CA VAL A 126 -12.54 4.19 7.38
C VAL A 126 -12.99 2.78 7.75
N PHE A 127 -12.09 1.91 8.22
CA PHE A 127 -12.42 0.53 8.55
C PHE A 127 -13.28 0.42 9.81
N VAL A 128 -13.07 1.26 10.84
CA VAL A 128 -13.95 1.28 12.01
C VAL A 128 -15.34 1.75 11.62
N CYS A 129 -15.44 2.77 10.77
CA CYS A 129 -16.73 3.26 10.25
C CYS A 129 -17.45 2.16 9.45
N LEU A 130 -16.75 1.52 8.52
CA LEU A 130 -17.27 0.41 7.72
C LEU A 130 -17.74 -0.74 8.61
N SER A 131 -16.93 -1.14 9.60
CA SER A 131 -17.29 -2.22 10.52
C SER A 131 -18.44 -1.86 11.45
N MET A 132 -18.68 -0.58 11.72
CA MET A 132 -19.85 -0.12 12.49
C MET A 132 -21.13 -0.18 11.66
N CYS A 133 -21.05 -0.18 10.33
CA CYS A 133 -22.18 -0.36 9.43
C CYS A 133 -22.54 -1.83 9.20
N ILE A 134 -21.65 -2.77 9.49
CA ILE A 134 -21.81 -4.19 9.19
C ILE A 134 -21.86 -4.99 10.49
N THR A 135 -23.01 -5.61 10.77
CA THR A 135 -23.22 -6.37 12.01
C THR A 135 -22.50 -7.72 12.04
N ASN A 136 -22.27 -8.33 10.88
CA ASN A 136 -21.59 -9.62 10.77
C ASN A 136 -20.07 -9.41 10.59
N LYS A 137 -19.26 -9.88 11.55
CA LYS A 137 -17.79 -9.72 11.53
C LYS A 137 -17.10 -10.35 10.31
N ALA A 138 -17.57 -11.50 9.85
CA ALA A 138 -17.00 -12.18 8.68
C ALA A 138 -17.35 -11.42 7.39
N ALA A 139 -18.61 -11.00 7.25
CA ALA A 139 -19.03 -10.16 6.13
C ALA A 139 -18.27 -8.83 6.12
N GLY A 140 -18.08 -8.20 7.29
CA GLY A 140 -17.32 -6.97 7.45
C GLY A 140 -15.88 -7.11 6.96
N ALA A 141 -15.20 -8.21 7.33
CA ALA A 141 -13.84 -8.48 6.88
C ALA A 141 -13.77 -8.69 5.36
N VAL A 142 -14.67 -9.47 4.78
CA VAL A 142 -14.71 -9.71 3.33
C VAL A 142 -14.97 -8.42 2.56
N ILE A 143 -15.96 -7.64 2.97
CA ILE A 143 -16.29 -6.36 2.33
C ILE A 143 -15.12 -5.36 2.45
N GLY A 144 -14.50 -5.29 3.62
CA GLY A 144 -13.32 -4.44 3.86
C GLY A 144 -12.12 -4.84 3.00
N LEU A 145 -11.86 -6.14 2.85
CA LEU A 145 -10.83 -6.66 1.95
C LEU A 145 -11.13 -6.32 0.49
N LEU A 146 -12.36 -6.52 0.02
CA LEU A 146 -12.75 -6.18 -1.35
C LEU A 146 -12.61 -4.67 -1.61
N LEU A 147 -13.03 -3.83 -0.67
CA LEU A 147 -12.85 -2.38 -0.75
C LEU A 147 -11.36 -2.03 -0.85
N THR A 148 -10.53 -2.65 -0.03
CA THR A 148 -9.07 -2.44 -0.03
C THR A 148 -8.46 -2.81 -1.39
N ILE A 149 -8.87 -3.94 -1.98
CA ILE A 149 -8.42 -4.35 -3.32
C ILE A 149 -8.84 -3.33 -4.38
N ILE A 150 -10.10 -2.89 -4.35
CA ILE A 150 -10.62 -1.90 -5.32
C ILE A 150 -9.84 -0.59 -5.22
N LEU A 151 -9.59 -0.10 -4.00
CA LEU A 151 -8.81 1.12 -3.78
C LEU A 151 -7.37 0.96 -4.28
N LEU A 152 -6.73 -0.18 -4.01
CA LEU A 152 -5.38 -0.46 -4.49
C LEU A 152 -5.31 -0.46 -6.03
N MET A 153 -6.26 -1.15 -6.69
CA MET A 153 -6.35 -1.20 -8.15
C MET A 153 -6.62 0.19 -8.74
N ALA A 154 -7.44 1.01 -8.08
CA ALA A 154 -7.69 2.38 -8.49
C ALA A 154 -6.42 3.23 -8.40
N THR A 155 -5.71 3.21 -7.27
CA THR A 155 -4.45 3.93 -7.08
C THR A 155 -3.39 3.50 -8.10
N MET A 156 -3.24 2.19 -8.33
CA MET A 156 -2.32 1.67 -9.35
C MET A 156 -2.70 2.16 -10.76
N THR A 157 -3.99 2.14 -11.10
CA THR A 157 -4.46 2.62 -12.41
C THR A 157 -4.21 4.13 -12.58
N ILE A 158 -4.52 4.93 -11.57
CA ILE A 158 -4.29 6.38 -11.61
C ILE A 158 -2.79 6.66 -11.75
N SER A 159 -1.96 6.03 -10.92
CA SER A 159 -0.50 6.22 -10.95
C SER A 159 0.10 5.84 -12.30
N THR A 160 -0.23 4.66 -12.83
CA THR A 160 0.32 4.20 -14.13
C THR A 160 -0.09 5.10 -15.28
N ARG A 161 -1.35 5.57 -15.29
CA ARG A 161 -1.85 6.48 -16.32
C ARG A 161 -1.23 7.87 -16.23
N LEU A 162 -0.94 8.36 -15.03
CA LEU A 162 -0.36 9.67 -14.81
C LEU A 162 1.14 9.70 -15.07
N SER A 163 1.83 8.57 -14.82
CA SER A 163 3.26 8.37 -15.09
C SER A 163 3.57 7.97 -16.54
N ALA A 164 2.56 7.67 -17.37
CA ALA A 164 2.78 7.32 -18.77
C ALA A 164 3.47 8.48 -19.51
N PRO A 165 4.54 8.23 -20.31
CA PRO A 165 5.17 9.27 -21.13
C PRO A 165 4.26 9.64 -22.30
N GLU A 166 4.38 10.87 -22.80
CA GLU A 166 3.55 11.40 -23.89
C GLU A 166 3.81 10.70 -25.23
N TYR A 167 5.06 10.29 -25.45
CA TYR A 167 5.51 9.56 -26.62
C TYR A 167 6.15 8.25 -26.19
N THR A 168 5.90 7.19 -26.95
CA THR A 168 6.69 5.97 -26.89
C THR A 168 7.92 6.21 -27.75
N GLU A 169 9.11 6.06 -27.17
CA GLU A 169 10.36 6.24 -27.90
C GLU A 169 10.50 5.19 -29.02
N ALA A 170 11.19 5.58 -30.10
CA ALA A 170 11.47 4.67 -31.19
C ALA A 170 12.35 3.52 -30.71
N TYR A 171 11.97 2.28 -31.00
CA TYR A 171 12.75 1.10 -30.67
C TYR A 171 12.91 0.21 -31.89
N SER A 172 14.06 -0.45 -31.98
CA SER A 172 14.35 -1.42 -33.02
C SER A 172 14.52 -2.79 -32.41
N TYR A 173 13.87 -3.79 -32.99
CA TYR A 173 14.03 -5.18 -32.59
C TYR A 173 14.28 -6.04 -33.82
N THR A 174 15.04 -7.11 -33.64
CA THR A 174 15.25 -8.10 -34.69
C THR A 174 14.13 -9.12 -34.58
N ASP A 175 13.35 -9.28 -35.64
CA ASP A 175 12.29 -10.29 -35.68
C ASP A 175 12.92 -11.69 -35.73
N GLU A 176 12.64 -12.53 -34.74
CA GLU A 176 13.23 -13.86 -34.58
C GLU A 176 12.93 -14.79 -35.76
N VAL A 177 11.84 -14.54 -36.49
CA VAL A 177 11.41 -15.37 -37.63
C VAL A 177 12.00 -14.90 -38.96
N SER A 178 12.15 -13.59 -39.16
CA SER A 178 12.59 -13.01 -40.43
C SER A 178 14.04 -12.49 -40.42
N GLY A 179 14.68 -12.40 -39.25
CA GLY A 179 16.04 -11.92 -39.08
C GLY A 179 16.24 -10.45 -39.46
N LYS A 180 15.16 -9.71 -39.75
CA LYS A 180 15.19 -8.30 -40.14
C LYS A 180 15.05 -7.39 -38.92
N LEU A 181 15.83 -6.32 -38.92
CA LEU A 181 15.67 -5.19 -38.01
C LEU A 181 14.38 -4.44 -38.38
N ILE A 182 13.38 -4.53 -37.51
CA ILE A 182 12.15 -3.73 -37.60
C ILE A 182 12.34 -2.51 -36.70
N THR A 183 12.37 -1.32 -37.31
CA THR A 183 12.39 -0.04 -36.61
C THR A 183 10.95 0.44 -36.41
N VAL A 184 10.53 0.56 -35.15
CA VAL A 184 9.23 1.15 -34.79
C VAL A 184 9.46 2.63 -34.52
N ASP A 185 8.79 3.49 -35.30
CA ASP A 185 8.90 4.94 -35.16
C ASP A 185 8.24 5.45 -33.87
N ARG A 186 8.62 6.68 -33.50
CA ARG A 186 8.07 7.37 -32.33
C ARG A 186 6.57 7.61 -32.52
N GLU A 187 5.75 6.89 -31.77
CA GLU A 187 4.30 7.07 -31.75
C GLU A 187 3.82 7.74 -30.47
N ARG A 188 2.70 8.46 -30.57
CA ARG A 188 2.03 9.04 -29.41
C ARG A 188 1.49 7.91 -28.53
N ASN A 189 1.81 7.95 -27.24
CA ASN A 189 1.39 6.90 -26.32
C ASN A 189 -0.13 6.95 -26.09
N ARG A 190 -0.83 5.88 -26.44
CA ARG A 190 -2.29 5.75 -26.26
C ARG A 190 -2.72 5.77 -24.79
N GLN A 191 -1.81 5.45 -23.87
CA GLN A 191 -2.09 5.43 -22.45
C GLN A 191 -1.96 6.81 -21.79
N TYR A 192 -1.29 7.77 -22.45
CA TYR A 192 -1.08 9.12 -21.93
C TYR A 192 -2.39 9.90 -21.86
N LEU A 193 -2.67 10.45 -20.68
CA LEU A 193 -3.86 11.27 -20.47
C LEU A 193 -3.61 12.71 -20.92
N THR A 194 -4.52 13.26 -21.73
CA THR A 194 -4.47 14.67 -22.15
C THR A 194 -5.71 15.45 -21.73
N GLY A 195 -5.54 16.78 -21.58
CA GLY A 195 -6.63 17.71 -21.29
C GLY A 195 -7.33 17.45 -19.96
N THR A 196 -8.66 17.48 -19.99
CA THR A 196 -9.51 17.37 -18.79
C THR A 196 -9.36 16.03 -18.07
N LYS A 197 -9.12 14.92 -18.80
CA LYS A 197 -8.93 13.60 -18.19
C LYS A 197 -7.72 13.58 -17.26
N ARG A 198 -6.60 14.20 -17.67
CA ARG A 198 -5.41 14.30 -16.83
C ARG A 198 -5.67 15.12 -15.58
N LYS A 199 -6.39 16.25 -15.70
CA LYS A 199 -6.76 17.09 -14.54
C LYS A 199 -7.56 16.32 -13.49
N ILE A 200 -8.54 15.53 -13.92
CA ILE A 200 -9.33 14.68 -13.00
C ILE A 200 -8.43 13.64 -12.32
N TYR A 201 -7.55 12.98 -13.08
CA TYR A 201 -6.64 11.99 -12.50
C TYR A 201 -5.63 12.61 -11.52
N THR A 202 -5.12 13.81 -11.81
CA THR A 202 -4.25 14.56 -10.89
C THR A 202 -4.98 15.00 -9.63
N PHE A 203 -6.28 15.30 -9.72
CA PHE A 203 -7.09 15.62 -8.54
C PHE A 203 -7.33 14.40 -7.64
N LEU A 204 -7.43 13.21 -8.23
CA LEU A 204 -7.66 11.94 -7.53
C LEU A 204 -6.37 11.25 -7.04
N TYR A 205 -5.19 11.71 -7.48
CA TYR A 205 -3.88 11.19 -7.11
C TYR A 205 -3.34 11.90 -5.86
#